data_AF-A0A919ASB0-F1
#
_entry.id   AF-A0A919ASB0-F1
#
_cell.length_a   1.000
_cell.length_b   1.000
_cell.length_c   1.000
_cell.angle_alpha   90.00
_cell.angle_beta   90.00
_cell.angle_gamma   90.00
#
_symmetry.space_group_name_H-M   'P 1'
#
loop_
_entity.id
_entity.type
_entity.pdbx_description
1 polymer ?
#
loop_
_entity_poly.entity_id
_entity_poly.type
_entity_poly.pdbx_seq_one_letter_code
_entity_poly.pdbx_strand_id
1 'polypeptide(L)'
;MTTQTAMQTSAMSFVTMVENLVAGEHLEKNPWTPDAMWHNIANQTIDALVARGKLRREEADVITGQTPLAELPTVLGCPDPSPIWRCIYTAYRLTAGSSFSETKAEIRNIMARRAVTTKQFSFMLGVIVDRDVRRSKARKEPGARRPASLQRARNAFGDGGFLTEDVPGRQWFPVFEPLSQLLERALGGDRDARITLMIGGGFALMMDGHLTRDRESKLFEGSAPFRGSPPAILTDLAGHEHGLRMLAAAWQHWDPSKPEHEYDIPVVNADGSVAIAGDTRETRSPERLTEYRLYEIASPAKAMAGFLKQQEARKARNQAATPEDRDRHNRERLAMALDIAKDAATALKNSPVSPPPHPFGMYEEWERTRNTAHQVYEILVRAEPDPEEGFISSTDPEEDEDAEHDNA
;
A
#
# COMPACT_ATOMS: atom_id res chain seq x y z
N MET A 1 -10.32 65.27 -8.02
CA MET A 1 -10.81 64.36 -6.97
C MET A 1 -10.47 62.95 -7.43
N THR A 2 -9.36 62.41 -6.94
CA THR A 2 -8.85 61.08 -7.30
C THR A 2 -8.73 60.30 -6.01
N THR A 3 -9.68 59.41 -5.78
CA THR A 3 -9.69 58.47 -4.65
C THR A 3 -8.71 57.33 -4.95
N GLN A 4 -7.60 57.34 -4.22
CA GLN A 4 -6.66 56.22 -4.16
C GLN A 4 -7.31 55.05 -3.41
N THR A 5 -7.54 53.96 -4.11
CA THR A 5 -7.92 52.68 -3.51
C THR A 5 -6.69 52.11 -2.82
N ALA A 6 -6.69 52.10 -1.49
CA ALA A 6 -5.65 51.45 -0.70
C ALA A 6 -5.65 49.95 -0.98
N MET A 7 -4.56 49.45 -1.58
CA MET A 7 -4.28 48.02 -1.63
C MET A 7 -4.11 47.53 -0.19
N GLN A 8 -5.04 46.70 0.28
CA GLN A 8 -4.83 45.91 1.49
C GLN A 8 -3.67 44.95 1.21
N THR A 9 -2.49 45.29 1.72
CA THR A 9 -1.38 44.36 1.87
C THR A 9 -1.84 43.25 2.82
N SER A 10 -2.11 42.08 2.26
CA SER A 10 -2.35 40.85 3.02
C SER A 10 -1.12 40.59 3.89
N ALA A 11 -1.24 40.86 5.18
CA ALA A 11 -0.21 40.55 6.16
C ALA A 11 -0.09 39.02 6.21
N MET A 12 1.02 38.48 5.70
CA MET A 12 1.35 37.07 5.86
C MET A 12 1.32 36.73 7.36
N SER A 13 0.50 35.75 7.74
CA SER A 13 0.44 35.26 9.12
C SER A 13 1.83 34.80 9.58
N PHE A 14 2.18 35.07 10.83
CA PHE A 14 3.43 34.59 11.45
C PHE A 14 3.59 33.07 11.30
N VAL A 15 2.49 32.31 11.36
CA VAL A 15 2.48 30.86 11.13
C VAL A 15 2.96 30.52 9.72
N THR A 16 2.43 31.21 8.70
CA THR A 16 2.84 31.03 7.29
C THR A 16 4.30 31.43 7.07
N MET A 17 4.77 32.46 7.78
CA MET A 17 6.17 32.91 7.72
C MET A 17 7.12 31.86 8.32
N VAL A 18 6.76 31.26 9.45
CA VAL A 18 7.50 30.16 10.08
C VAL A 18 7.48 28.89 9.22
N GLU A 19 6.33 28.53 8.65
CA GLU A 19 6.21 27.36 7.76
C GLU A 19 7.06 27.51 6.49
N ASN A 20 7.11 28.73 5.91
CA ASN A 20 7.97 29.02 4.77
C ASN A 20 9.46 29.00 5.13
N LEU A 21 9.84 29.46 6.32
CA LEU A 21 11.22 29.41 6.80
C LEU A 21 11.69 27.96 7.01
N VAL A 22 10.84 27.13 7.64
CA VAL A 22 11.07 25.70 7.83
C VAL A 22 11.13 24.97 6.48
N ALA A 23 10.29 25.35 5.52
CA ALA A 23 10.35 24.80 4.16
C ALA A 23 11.69 25.09 3.46
N GLY A 24 12.26 26.28 3.68
CA GLY A 24 13.59 26.66 3.18
C GLY A 24 14.73 25.83 3.78
N GLU A 25 14.72 25.60 5.10
CA GLU A 25 15.77 24.84 5.79
C GLU A 25 15.87 23.38 5.31
N HIS A 26 14.72 22.77 5.03
CA HIS A 26 14.64 21.39 4.56
C HIS A 26 14.95 21.20 3.06
N LEU A 27 15.14 22.27 2.30
CA LEU A 27 15.68 22.19 0.93
C LEU A 27 17.20 22.04 0.92
N GLU A 28 17.89 22.53 1.95
CA GLU A 28 19.36 22.65 1.94
C GLU A 28 20.09 21.69 2.89
N LYS A 29 19.50 21.31 4.04
CA LYS A 29 20.23 20.54 5.08
C LYS A 29 19.63 19.20 5.46
N ASN A 30 18.31 19.08 5.52
CA ASN A 30 17.61 17.85 5.89
C ASN A 30 16.40 17.66 4.97
N PRO A 31 16.48 16.84 3.90
CA PRO A 31 15.35 16.65 3.00
C PRO A 31 14.12 16.18 3.77
N TRP A 32 12.97 16.79 3.48
CA TRP A 32 11.69 16.37 4.05
C TRP A 32 11.48 14.87 3.87
N THR A 33 10.96 14.20 4.89
CA THR A 33 10.32 12.90 4.63
C THR A 33 9.16 13.13 3.66
N PRO A 34 8.86 12.19 2.75
CA PRO A 34 7.75 12.34 1.82
C PRO A 34 6.43 12.73 2.52
N ASP A 35 6.18 12.16 3.69
CA ASP A 35 4.98 12.41 4.48
C ASP A 35 4.88 13.85 4.98
N ALA A 36 5.98 14.39 5.52
CA ALA A 36 6.02 15.74 6.05
C ALA A 36 5.91 16.77 4.91
N MET A 37 6.53 16.49 3.75
CA MET A 37 6.37 17.31 2.54
C MET A 37 4.90 17.36 2.10
N TRP A 38 4.24 16.20 1.99
CA TRP A 38 2.83 16.14 1.59
C TRP A 38 1.88 16.76 2.60
N HIS A 39 2.20 16.73 3.89
CA HIS A 39 1.43 17.45 4.92
C HIS A 39 1.52 18.97 4.73
N ASN A 40 2.71 19.50 4.44
CA ASN A 40 2.89 20.92 4.15
C ASN A 40 2.14 21.35 2.87
N ILE A 41 2.30 20.56 1.79
CA ILE A 41 1.58 20.79 0.53
C ILE A 41 0.07 20.77 0.76
N ALA A 42 -0.43 19.84 1.56
CA ALA A 42 -1.85 19.75 1.90
C ALA A 42 -2.36 21.03 2.58
N ASN A 43 -1.69 21.51 3.64
CA ASN A 43 -2.11 22.71 4.35
C ASN A 43 -2.10 23.94 3.43
N GLN A 44 -1.03 24.15 2.65
CA GLN A 44 -0.95 25.24 1.68
C GLN A 44 -2.04 25.15 0.61
N THR A 45 -2.39 23.93 0.17
CA THR A 45 -3.47 23.69 -0.79
C THR A 45 -4.81 24.12 -0.21
N ILE A 46 -5.11 23.75 1.04
CA ILE A 46 -6.35 24.14 1.70
C ILE A 46 -6.42 25.66 1.88
N ASP A 47 -5.35 26.31 2.33
CA ASP A 47 -5.33 27.78 2.47
C ASP A 47 -5.49 28.49 1.12
N ALA A 48 -4.88 27.97 0.05
CA ALA A 48 -5.06 28.51 -1.30
C ALA A 48 -6.51 28.40 -1.80
N LEU A 49 -7.17 27.27 -1.51
CA LEU A 49 -8.59 27.08 -1.83
C LEU A 49 -9.49 28.05 -1.05
N VAL A 50 -9.18 28.35 0.22
CA VAL A 50 -9.87 29.38 1.00
C VAL A 50 -9.66 30.76 0.39
N ALA A 51 -8.41 31.12 0.08
CA ALA A 51 -8.07 32.42 -0.51
C ALA A 51 -8.77 32.66 -1.86
N ARG A 52 -9.04 31.60 -2.63
CA ARG A 52 -9.76 31.66 -3.91
C ARG A 52 -11.28 31.52 -3.78
N GLY A 53 -11.81 31.46 -2.56
CA GLY A 53 -13.24 31.32 -2.30
C GLY A 53 -13.83 29.97 -2.74
N LYS A 54 -12.99 28.94 -2.89
CA LYS A 54 -13.40 27.56 -3.23
C LYS A 54 -13.78 26.75 -1.99
N LEU A 55 -13.19 27.08 -0.85
CA LEU A 55 -13.58 26.59 0.47
C LEU A 55 -13.91 27.76 1.39
N ARG A 56 -14.89 27.59 2.27
CA ARG A 56 -15.07 28.50 3.41
C ARG A 56 -14.06 28.16 4.51
N ARG A 57 -13.73 29.12 5.37
CA ARG A 57 -12.76 28.89 6.46
C ARG A 57 -13.22 27.77 7.41
N GLU A 58 -14.50 27.74 7.77
CA GLU A 58 -15.10 26.67 8.58
C GLU A 58 -14.92 25.27 7.95
N GLU A 59 -15.02 25.17 6.62
CA GLU A 59 -14.83 23.90 5.90
C GLU A 59 -13.36 23.47 5.92
N ALA A 60 -12.45 24.44 5.77
CA ALA A 60 -11.02 24.21 5.90
C ALA A 60 -10.62 23.81 7.33
N ASP A 61 -11.27 24.36 8.36
CA ASP A 61 -11.02 24.04 9.76
C ASP A 61 -11.43 22.59 10.09
N VAL A 62 -12.54 22.10 9.49
CA VAL A 62 -12.91 20.68 9.57
C VAL A 62 -11.87 19.79 8.88
N ILE A 63 -11.46 20.13 7.64
CA ILE A 63 -10.51 19.33 6.85
C ILE A 63 -9.14 19.28 7.53
N THR A 64 -8.66 20.42 8.02
CA THR A 64 -7.36 20.54 8.70
C THR A 64 -7.42 20.12 10.15
N GLY A 65 -8.57 19.63 10.65
CA GLY A 65 -8.71 19.15 12.03
C GLY A 65 -8.49 20.22 13.10
N GLN A 66 -8.78 21.50 12.77
CA GLN A 66 -8.91 22.57 13.76
C GLN A 66 -10.25 22.48 14.49
N THR A 67 -11.31 22.07 13.79
CA THR A 67 -12.58 21.70 14.43
C THR A 67 -12.40 20.38 15.19
N PRO A 68 -12.57 20.33 16.52
CA PRO A 68 -12.46 19.09 17.30
C PRO A 68 -13.44 18.00 16.85
N LEU A 69 -13.07 16.73 17.01
CA LEU A 69 -13.93 15.60 16.65
C LEU A 69 -15.31 15.65 17.36
N ALA A 70 -15.31 16.06 18.63
CA ALA A 70 -16.52 16.20 19.44
C ALA A 70 -17.55 17.20 18.88
N GLU A 71 -17.12 18.14 18.05
CA GLU A 71 -17.98 19.18 17.46
C GLU A 71 -18.53 18.78 16.08
N LEU A 72 -18.00 17.71 15.45
CA LEU A 72 -18.42 17.28 14.12
C LEU A 72 -19.91 16.96 14.02
N PRO A 73 -20.56 16.29 15.00
CA PRO A 73 -22.00 16.05 14.94
C PRO A 73 -22.82 17.33 14.76
N THR A 74 -22.43 18.39 15.44
CA THR A 74 -23.09 19.70 15.36
C THR A 74 -22.79 20.40 14.04
N VAL A 75 -21.53 20.38 13.59
CA VAL A 75 -21.07 21.12 12.40
C VAL A 75 -21.51 20.45 11.09
N LEU A 76 -21.46 19.12 11.03
CA LEU A 76 -21.73 18.33 9.83
C LEU A 76 -23.12 17.68 9.83
N GLY A 77 -23.77 17.58 11.00
CA GLY A 77 -24.98 16.76 11.16
C GLY A 77 -24.70 15.25 11.19
N CYS A 78 -23.45 14.83 11.48
CA CYS A 78 -23.11 13.41 11.56
C CYS A 78 -23.55 12.77 12.88
N PRO A 79 -23.79 11.45 12.94
CA PRO A 79 -24.38 10.80 14.10
C PRO A 79 -23.44 10.72 15.33
N ASP A 80 -22.13 10.74 15.12
CA ASP A 80 -21.13 10.52 16.17
C ASP A 80 -19.83 11.28 15.88
N PRO A 81 -18.92 11.45 16.86
CA PRO A 81 -17.66 12.17 16.67
C PRO A 81 -16.54 11.31 16.06
N SER A 82 -16.85 10.30 15.25
CA SER A 82 -15.85 9.43 14.63
C SER A 82 -14.95 10.20 13.65
N PRO A 83 -13.63 9.91 13.62
CA PRO A 83 -12.73 10.46 12.60
C PRO A 83 -13.09 9.99 11.18
N ILE A 84 -13.86 8.91 11.02
CA ILE A 84 -14.37 8.49 9.71
C ILE A 84 -15.25 9.57 9.08
N TRP A 85 -16.08 10.29 9.87
CA TRP A 85 -16.94 11.34 9.33
C TRP A 85 -16.12 12.52 8.77
N ARG A 86 -15.03 12.90 9.43
CA ARG A 86 -14.09 13.89 8.89
C ARG A 86 -13.42 13.38 7.62
N CYS A 87 -13.02 12.12 7.57
CA CYS A 87 -12.46 11.51 6.36
C CYS A 87 -13.44 11.60 5.18
N ILE A 88 -14.70 11.21 5.37
CA ILE A 88 -15.76 11.28 4.37
C ILE A 88 -15.99 12.72 3.90
N TYR A 89 -16.12 13.66 4.84
CA TYR A 89 -16.31 15.07 4.53
C TYR A 89 -15.12 15.64 3.74
N THR A 90 -13.90 15.32 4.16
CA THR A 90 -12.67 15.75 3.48
C THR A 90 -12.59 15.19 2.05
N ALA A 91 -12.90 13.90 1.88
CA ALA A 91 -12.98 13.29 0.57
C ALA A 91 -14.01 14.02 -0.30
N TYR A 92 -15.22 14.24 0.19
CA TYR A 92 -16.27 14.96 -0.53
C TYR A 92 -15.82 16.35 -0.97
N ARG A 93 -15.36 17.20 -0.04
CA ARG A 93 -15.01 18.59 -0.34
C ARG A 93 -13.87 18.72 -1.34
N LEU A 94 -12.93 17.77 -1.35
CA LEU A 94 -11.75 17.82 -2.22
C LEU A 94 -11.89 17.02 -3.52
N THR A 95 -12.90 16.17 -3.65
CA THR A 95 -13.02 15.26 -4.82
C THR A 95 -14.34 15.36 -5.58
N ALA A 96 -15.41 15.89 -4.98
CA ALA A 96 -16.70 15.94 -5.65
C ALA A 96 -16.72 17.02 -6.74
N GLY A 97 -17.22 16.66 -7.92
CA GLY A 97 -17.44 17.60 -9.02
C GLY A 97 -16.19 18.41 -9.41
N SER A 98 -16.36 19.73 -9.58
CA SER A 98 -15.27 20.61 -9.98
C SER A 98 -14.13 20.69 -8.96
N SER A 99 -14.41 20.46 -7.67
CA SER A 99 -13.44 20.57 -6.57
C SER A 99 -12.20 19.69 -6.79
N PHE A 100 -12.35 18.53 -7.45
CA PHE A 100 -11.22 17.65 -7.73
C PHE A 100 -10.20 18.32 -8.65
N SER A 101 -10.67 18.93 -9.72
CA SER A 101 -9.81 19.61 -10.69
C SER A 101 -9.19 20.88 -10.09
N GLU A 102 -9.95 21.61 -9.28
CA GLU A 102 -9.51 22.83 -8.60
C GLU A 102 -8.43 22.51 -7.55
N THR A 103 -8.67 21.51 -6.71
CA THR A 103 -7.69 21.06 -5.70
C THR A 103 -6.41 20.57 -6.36
N LYS A 104 -6.51 19.76 -7.43
CA LYS A 104 -5.33 19.31 -8.19
C LYS A 104 -4.59 20.47 -8.86
N ALA A 105 -5.29 21.51 -9.30
CA ALA A 105 -4.67 22.70 -9.86
C ALA A 105 -3.84 23.45 -8.80
N GLU A 106 -4.34 23.57 -7.57
CA GLU A 106 -3.56 24.18 -6.48
C GLU A 106 -2.33 23.37 -6.09
N ILE A 107 -2.47 22.05 -5.90
CA ILE A 107 -1.33 21.17 -5.62
C ILE A 107 -0.26 21.33 -6.71
N ARG A 108 -0.69 21.35 -7.97
CA ARG A 108 0.20 21.54 -9.12
C ARG A 108 0.95 22.87 -9.05
N ASN A 109 0.25 23.96 -8.70
CA ASN A 109 0.83 25.29 -8.58
C ASN A 109 1.86 25.35 -7.44
N ILE A 110 1.53 24.79 -6.27
CA ILE A 110 2.40 24.73 -5.09
C ILE A 110 3.65 23.89 -5.36
N MET A 111 3.49 22.72 -5.99
CA MET A 111 4.61 21.84 -6.32
C MET A 111 5.44 22.32 -7.52
N ALA A 112 5.01 23.40 -8.21
CA ALA A 112 5.59 23.85 -9.48
C ALA A 112 5.76 22.72 -10.51
N ARG A 113 4.76 21.85 -10.63
CA ARG A 113 4.79 20.69 -11.56
C ARG A 113 3.86 20.89 -12.76
N ARG A 114 4.08 20.15 -13.83
CA ARG A 114 3.19 20.18 -15.01
C ARG A 114 1.82 19.55 -14.72
N ALA A 115 1.79 18.48 -13.92
CA ALA A 115 0.57 17.75 -13.59
C ALA A 115 0.69 17.04 -12.23
N VAL A 116 -0.47 16.73 -11.66
CA VAL A 116 -0.62 15.94 -10.43
C VAL A 116 -1.42 14.70 -10.75
N THR A 117 -0.87 13.52 -10.46
CA THR A 117 -1.57 12.24 -10.70
C THR A 117 -2.63 11.99 -9.61
N THR A 118 -3.62 11.16 -9.89
CA THR A 118 -4.62 10.76 -8.87
C THR A 118 -3.95 10.03 -7.70
N LYS A 119 -2.87 9.27 -7.95
CA LYS A 119 -2.08 8.62 -6.90
C LYS A 119 -1.39 9.62 -5.96
N GLN A 120 -0.81 10.68 -6.52
CA GLN A 120 -0.21 11.78 -5.74
C GLN A 120 -1.26 12.52 -4.90
N PHE A 121 -2.39 12.88 -5.53
CA PHE A 121 -3.52 13.48 -4.83
C PHE A 121 -4.03 12.56 -3.69
N SER A 122 -4.16 11.27 -3.96
CA SER A 122 -4.64 10.29 -2.99
C SER A 122 -3.66 10.10 -1.82
N PHE A 123 -2.35 10.13 -2.09
CA PHE A 123 -1.34 10.12 -1.04
C PHE A 123 -1.49 11.34 -0.13
N MET A 124 -1.61 12.54 -0.71
CA MET A 124 -1.87 13.77 0.04
C MET A 124 -3.14 13.65 0.88
N LEU A 125 -4.23 13.13 0.30
CA LEU A 125 -5.50 12.92 1.00
C LEU A 125 -5.30 12.00 2.21
N GLY A 126 -4.56 10.89 2.05
CA GLY A 126 -4.20 9.98 3.15
C GLY A 126 -3.48 10.67 4.31
N VAL A 127 -2.57 11.58 4.02
CA VAL A 127 -1.85 12.37 5.04
C VAL A 127 -2.78 13.34 5.79
N ILE A 128 -3.83 13.84 5.15
CA ILE A 128 -4.84 14.69 5.80
C ILE A 128 -5.75 13.83 6.69
N VAL A 129 -6.31 12.75 6.13
CA VAL A 129 -7.34 11.96 6.83
C VAL A 129 -6.78 11.05 7.92
N ASP A 130 -5.48 10.71 7.89
CA ASP A 130 -4.84 9.94 8.97
C ASP A 130 -4.59 10.76 10.25
N ARG A 131 -4.74 12.09 10.20
CA ARG A 131 -4.31 13.02 11.25
C ARG A 131 -4.83 12.65 12.63
N ASP A 132 -6.12 12.37 12.74
CA ASP A 132 -6.80 12.10 14.02
C ASP A 132 -6.37 10.80 14.69
N VAL A 133 -5.94 9.84 13.86
CA VAL A 133 -5.58 8.50 14.34
C VAL A 133 -4.07 8.26 14.29
N ARG A 134 -3.31 9.23 13.77
CA ARG A 134 -1.90 9.07 13.46
C ARG A 134 -1.09 8.56 14.65
N ARG A 135 -1.30 9.17 15.82
CA ARG A 135 -0.59 8.82 17.05
C ARG A 135 -0.93 7.40 17.51
N SER A 136 -2.21 7.06 17.55
CA SER A 136 -2.69 5.78 18.05
C SER A 136 -2.31 4.63 17.12
N LYS A 137 -2.54 4.81 15.81
CA LYS A 137 -2.32 3.79 14.78
C LYS A 137 -0.84 3.55 14.48
N ALA A 138 0.01 4.57 14.58
CA ALA A 138 1.46 4.41 14.39
C ALA A 138 2.16 3.70 15.56
N ARG A 139 1.48 3.44 16.69
CA ARG A 139 2.13 2.80 17.84
C ARG A 139 2.73 1.45 17.46
N LYS A 140 3.94 1.25 17.94
CA LYS A 140 4.81 0.13 17.60
C LYS A 140 4.43 -1.10 18.42
N GLU A 141 4.47 -2.26 17.77
CA GLU A 141 4.30 -3.55 18.45
C GLU A 141 5.43 -3.79 19.48
N PRO A 142 5.11 -4.29 20.68
CA PRO A 142 6.12 -4.65 21.68
C PRO A 142 7.19 -5.58 21.08
N GLY A 143 8.46 -5.21 21.23
CA GLY A 143 9.59 -6.02 20.72
C GLY A 143 9.91 -5.85 19.22
N ALA A 144 9.10 -5.12 18.44
CA ALA A 144 9.48 -4.80 17.06
C ALA A 144 10.80 -4.00 17.03
N ARG A 145 11.60 -4.14 15.96
CA ARG A 145 12.79 -3.29 15.76
C ARG A 145 12.50 -2.06 14.89
N ARG A 146 11.47 -2.14 14.06
CA ARG A 146 11.08 -1.08 13.13
C ARG A 146 10.48 0.13 13.85
N PRO A 147 10.63 1.36 13.33
CA PRO A 147 10.00 2.54 13.90
C PRO A 147 8.48 2.49 13.78
N ALA A 148 7.80 3.19 14.69
CA ALA A 148 6.38 3.52 14.59
C ALA A 148 6.06 4.13 13.22
N SER A 149 5.09 3.59 12.49
CA SER A 149 4.84 4.00 11.10
C SER A 149 3.44 3.69 10.63
N LEU A 150 2.90 4.56 9.78
CA LEU A 150 1.67 4.35 8.99
C LEU A 150 1.97 4.08 7.52
N GLN A 151 3.21 3.68 7.20
CA GLN A 151 3.64 3.54 5.82
C GLN A 151 2.77 2.54 5.04
N ARG A 152 2.19 1.53 5.69
CA ARG A 152 1.28 0.57 5.04
C ARG A 152 0.00 1.26 4.57
N ALA A 153 -0.70 1.95 5.47
CA ALA A 153 -1.88 2.74 5.15
C ALA A 153 -1.57 3.82 4.10
N ARG A 154 -0.50 4.61 4.31
CA ARG A 154 -0.08 5.67 3.36
C ARG A 154 0.28 5.15 1.98
N ASN A 155 0.89 3.96 1.91
CA ASN A 155 1.12 3.32 0.63
C ASN A 155 -0.18 2.90 -0.06
N ALA A 156 -1.19 2.42 0.69
CA ALA A 156 -2.52 2.11 0.15
C ALA A 156 -3.19 3.38 -0.40
N PHE A 157 -3.12 4.49 0.33
CA PHE A 157 -3.53 5.80 -0.18
C PHE A 157 -2.74 6.22 -1.42
N GLY A 158 -1.42 6.04 -1.43
CA GLY A 158 -0.57 6.31 -2.60
C GLY A 158 -0.88 5.44 -3.81
N ASP A 159 -1.62 4.35 -3.64
CA ASP A 159 -2.11 3.49 -4.71
C ASP A 159 -3.58 3.77 -5.09
N GLY A 160 -4.10 4.93 -4.68
CA GLY A 160 -5.43 5.44 -5.01
C GLY A 160 -6.44 5.40 -3.86
N GLY A 161 -6.12 4.73 -2.74
CA GLY A 161 -6.96 4.73 -1.53
C GLY A 161 -8.42 4.37 -1.83
N PHE A 162 -9.35 5.20 -1.35
CA PHE A 162 -10.78 5.07 -1.62
C PHE A 162 -11.28 5.86 -2.85
N LEU A 163 -10.38 6.34 -3.72
CA LEU A 163 -10.75 7.08 -4.94
C LEU A 163 -11.14 6.11 -6.06
N THR A 164 -12.27 5.42 -5.89
CA THR A 164 -12.91 4.60 -6.94
C THR A 164 -13.44 5.48 -8.07
N GLU A 165 -13.88 4.90 -9.19
CA GLU A 165 -14.35 5.67 -10.37
C GLU A 165 -15.48 6.67 -10.03
N ASP A 166 -16.32 6.36 -9.05
CA ASP A 166 -17.47 7.15 -8.66
C ASP A 166 -17.15 8.41 -7.82
N VAL A 167 -15.90 8.58 -7.38
CA VAL A 167 -15.50 9.62 -6.43
C VAL A 167 -14.82 10.82 -7.10
N PRO A 168 -13.67 10.69 -7.80
CA PRO A 168 -12.90 11.82 -8.28
C PRO A 168 -13.58 12.51 -9.47
N GLY A 169 -13.97 13.77 -9.28
CA GLY A 169 -14.54 14.59 -10.34
C GLY A 169 -16.00 14.29 -10.66
N ARG A 170 -16.60 13.28 -10.03
CA ARG A 170 -18.02 12.96 -10.12
C ARG A 170 -18.77 13.69 -9.00
N GLN A 171 -20.00 14.09 -9.25
CA GLN A 171 -20.85 14.64 -8.19
C GLN A 171 -21.37 13.50 -7.32
N TRP A 172 -21.25 13.66 -6.00
CA TRP A 172 -21.82 12.77 -4.97
C TRP A 172 -21.97 13.59 -3.68
N PHE A 173 -22.84 13.16 -2.77
CA PHE A 173 -23.05 13.84 -1.49
C PHE A 173 -22.91 12.86 -0.31
N PRO A 174 -22.22 13.22 0.78
CA PRO A 174 -22.18 12.39 1.98
C PRO A 174 -23.57 12.18 2.58
N VAL A 175 -23.87 10.95 2.99
CA VAL A 175 -25.09 10.62 3.76
C VAL A 175 -24.72 10.53 5.23
N PHE A 176 -25.04 11.57 5.99
CA PHE A 176 -24.76 11.67 7.43
C PHE A 176 -25.87 11.03 8.27
N GLU A 177 -25.89 9.69 8.29
CA GLU A 177 -26.87 8.90 9.04
C GLU A 177 -26.16 7.83 9.90
N PRO A 178 -26.82 7.30 10.95
CA PRO A 178 -26.32 6.15 11.69
C PRO A 178 -25.98 4.98 10.74
N LEU A 179 -24.90 4.26 11.05
CA LEU A 179 -24.34 3.24 10.16
C LEU A 179 -25.34 2.16 9.70
N SER A 180 -26.29 1.78 10.55
CA SER A 180 -27.35 0.82 10.19
C SER A 180 -28.26 1.35 9.08
N GLN A 181 -28.71 2.60 9.19
CA GLN A 181 -29.55 3.28 8.17
C GLN A 181 -28.76 3.51 6.89
N LEU A 182 -27.49 3.90 7.02
CA LEU A 182 -26.58 4.06 5.89
C LEU A 182 -26.42 2.75 5.09
N LEU A 183 -26.25 1.63 5.79
CA LEU A 183 -26.16 0.30 5.17
C LEU A 183 -27.49 -0.07 4.49
N GLU A 184 -28.63 0.15 5.14
CA GLU A 184 -29.95 -0.12 4.55
C GLU A 184 -30.18 0.66 3.25
N ARG A 185 -29.83 1.96 3.22
CA ARG A 185 -29.92 2.79 2.00
C ARG A 185 -28.98 2.30 0.92
N ALA A 186 -27.74 1.95 1.28
CA ALA A 186 -26.74 1.43 0.35
C ALA A 186 -27.22 0.12 -0.30
N LEU A 187 -27.78 -0.81 0.48
CA LEU A 187 -28.40 -2.05 0.02
C LEU A 187 -29.66 -1.77 -0.83
N GLY A 188 -30.44 -0.75 -0.47
CA GLY A 188 -31.60 -0.26 -1.23
C GLY A 188 -31.26 0.43 -2.56
N GLY A 189 -29.97 0.52 -2.92
CA GLY A 189 -29.55 1.04 -4.21
C GLY A 189 -29.17 2.53 -4.21
N ASP A 190 -29.15 3.20 -3.07
CA ASP A 190 -28.72 4.60 -2.97
C ASP A 190 -27.20 4.74 -3.26
N ARG A 191 -26.87 5.47 -4.33
CA ARG A 191 -25.49 5.66 -4.80
C ARG A 191 -24.64 6.43 -3.78
N ASP A 192 -25.19 7.48 -3.19
CA ASP A 192 -24.46 8.37 -2.29
C ASP A 192 -24.21 7.67 -0.94
N ALA A 193 -25.18 6.87 -0.47
CA ALA A 193 -25.01 5.99 0.68
C ALA A 193 -23.91 4.93 0.44
N ARG A 194 -23.89 4.30 -0.74
CA ARG A 194 -22.82 3.34 -1.11
C ARG A 194 -21.43 4.00 -1.12
N ILE A 195 -21.29 5.18 -1.73
CA ILE A 195 -20.00 5.91 -1.76
C ILE A 195 -19.57 6.28 -0.34
N THR A 196 -20.48 6.78 0.48
CA THR A 196 -20.23 7.14 1.88
C THR A 196 -19.73 5.92 2.68
N LEU A 197 -20.42 4.79 2.57
CA LEU A 197 -20.06 3.54 3.23
C LEU A 197 -18.71 2.99 2.73
N MET A 198 -18.47 3.04 1.42
CA MET A 198 -17.22 2.61 0.80
C MET A 198 -16.02 3.44 1.27
N ILE A 199 -16.16 4.76 1.38
CA ILE A 199 -15.08 5.62 1.90
C ILE A 199 -14.83 5.32 3.38
N GLY A 200 -15.88 5.22 4.20
CA GLY A 200 -15.72 4.99 5.64
C GLY A 200 -15.17 3.60 5.99
N GLY A 201 -15.77 2.54 5.42
CA GLY A 201 -15.27 1.17 5.57
C GLY A 201 -13.90 0.97 4.95
N GLY A 202 -13.65 1.56 3.78
CA GLY A 202 -12.34 1.51 3.12
C GLY A 202 -11.25 2.22 3.91
N PHE A 203 -11.55 3.36 4.54
CA PHE A 203 -10.63 4.02 5.46
C PHE A 203 -10.26 3.12 6.64
N ALA A 204 -11.24 2.53 7.31
CA ALA A 204 -11.02 1.58 8.40
C ALA A 204 -10.10 0.42 7.96
N LEU A 205 -10.42 -0.23 6.83
CA LEU A 205 -9.63 -1.34 6.29
C LEU A 205 -8.18 -0.96 5.94
N MET A 206 -7.94 0.25 5.43
CA MET A 206 -6.58 0.72 5.13
C MET A 206 -5.80 1.09 6.39
N MET A 207 -6.44 1.73 7.36
CA MET A 207 -5.80 2.13 8.61
C MET A 207 -5.43 0.92 9.49
N ASP A 208 -6.22 -0.14 9.40
CA ASP A 208 -5.97 -1.44 10.02
C ASP A 208 -5.33 -2.42 9.03
N GLY A 209 -4.60 -1.96 8.00
CA GLY A 209 -3.72 -2.82 7.21
C GLY A 209 -4.34 -4.02 6.50
N HIS A 210 -5.67 -4.15 6.44
CA HIS A 210 -6.39 -5.21 5.72
C HIS A 210 -6.47 -4.92 4.23
N LEU A 211 -6.55 -3.63 3.87
CA LEU A 211 -6.51 -3.17 2.49
C LEU A 211 -5.19 -2.44 2.21
N THR A 212 -4.23 -3.14 1.61
CA THR A 212 -2.88 -2.62 1.37
C THR A 212 -2.61 -2.33 -0.11
N ARG A 213 -1.57 -1.54 -0.43
CA ARG A 213 -1.17 -1.27 -1.83
C ARG A 213 -0.93 -2.53 -2.65
N ASP A 214 -1.20 -2.50 -3.96
CA ASP A 214 -0.85 -3.63 -4.83
C ASP A 214 0.68 -3.81 -4.93
N ARG A 215 1.15 -5.05 -4.84
CA ARG A 215 2.56 -5.44 -5.01
C ARG A 215 2.63 -6.85 -5.58
N GLU A 216 3.67 -7.13 -6.36
CA GLU A 216 3.92 -8.47 -6.92
C GLU A 216 4.03 -9.55 -5.83
N SER A 217 4.60 -9.21 -4.68
CA SER A 217 4.74 -10.12 -3.54
C SER A 217 3.41 -10.55 -2.91
N LYS A 218 2.26 -9.99 -3.35
CA LYS A 218 0.92 -10.41 -2.92
C LYS A 218 0.44 -11.72 -3.56
N LEU A 219 1.06 -12.12 -4.67
CA LEU A 219 0.80 -13.42 -5.29
C LEU A 219 1.67 -14.49 -4.63
N PHE A 220 1.59 -14.58 -3.29
CA PHE A 220 2.23 -15.62 -2.50
C PHE A 220 1.18 -16.35 -1.67
N GLU A 221 1.46 -17.63 -1.44
CA GLU A 221 0.59 -18.55 -0.72
C GLU A 221 0.16 -17.97 0.63
N GLY A 222 -1.15 -17.82 0.83
CA GLY A 222 -1.74 -17.33 2.07
C GLY A 222 -1.80 -15.81 2.25
N SER A 223 -1.47 -15.00 1.23
CA SER A 223 -1.54 -13.53 1.31
C SER A 223 -2.78 -12.94 0.62
N ALA A 224 -2.80 -12.85 -0.71
CA ALA A 224 -3.99 -12.46 -1.48
C ALA A 224 -4.20 -13.41 -2.67
N PRO A 225 -5.44 -13.78 -3.01
CA PRO A 225 -5.70 -14.70 -4.10
C PRO A 225 -5.46 -14.08 -5.48
N PHE A 226 -5.59 -12.75 -5.61
CA PHE A 226 -5.31 -12.00 -6.84
C PHE A 226 -4.77 -10.60 -6.53
N ARG A 227 -4.26 -9.90 -7.55
CA ARG A 227 -3.78 -8.52 -7.43
C ARG A 227 -4.92 -7.53 -7.64
N GLY A 228 -5.00 -6.52 -6.76
CA GLY A 228 -5.94 -5.42 -6.88
C GLY A 228 -5.43 -4.20 -6.13
N SER A 229 -5.55 -3.03 -6.75
CA SER A 229 -5.33 -1.77 -6.05
C SER A 229 -6.49 -1.49 -5.08
N PRO A 230 -6.31 -0.67 -4.03
CA PRO A 230 -7.38 -0.33 -3.10
C PRO A 230 -8.66 0.17 -3.78
N PRO A 231 -8.63 1.05 -4.80
CA PRO A 231 -9.84 1.44 -5.52
C PRO A 231 -10.55 0.27 -6.20
N ALA A 232 -9.82 -0.66 -6.82
CA ALA A 232 -10.44 -1.80 -7.50
C ALA A 232 -11.15 -2.75 -6.53
N ILE A 233 -10.52 -3.04 -5.39
CA ILE A 233 -11.11 -3.89 -4.35
C ILE A 233 -12.34 -3.22 -3.71
N LEU A 234 -12.27 -1.90 -3.47
CA LEU A 234 -13.41 -1.16 -2.94
C LEU A 234 -14.57 -1.05 -3.92
N THR A 235 -14.30 -0.91 -5.23
CA THR A 235 -15.33 -0.98 -6.27
C THR A 235 -16.01 -2.33 -6.27
N ASP A 236 -15.23 -3.42 -6.22
CA ASP A 236 -15.76 -4.78 -6.17
C ASP A 236 -16.63 -4.97 -4.91
N LEU A 237 -16.15 -4.60 -3.71
CA LEU A 237 -16.91 -4.68 -2.46
C LEU A 237 -18.20 -3.84 -2.46
N ALA A 238 -18.15 -2.61 -2.97
CA ALA A 238 -19.32 -1.74 -3.02
C ALA A 238 -20.35 -2.18 -4.07
N GLY A 239 -20.00 -3.12 -4.95
CA GLY A 239 -20.84 -3.61 -6.04
C GLY A 239 -21.86 -4.68 -5.66
N HIS A 240 -21.80 -5.25 -4.46
CA HIS A 240 -22.71 -6.32 -4.04
C HIS A 240 -23.00 -6.31 -2.53
N GLU A 241 -24.09 -6.95 -2.10
CA GLU A 241 -24.59 -6.87 -0.72
C GLU A 241 -23.59 -7.36 0.33
N HIS A 242 -22.94 -8.51 0.10
CA HIS A 242 -21.97 -9.06 1.05
C HIS A 242 -20.78 -8.11 1.25
N GLY A 243 -20.29 -7.45 0.19
CA GLY A 243 -19.21 -6.49 0.28
C GLY A 243 -19.62 -5.20 1.00
N LEU A 244 -20.85 -4.71 0.79
CA LEU A 244 -21.41 -3.60 1.57
C LEU A 244 -21.51 -3.93 3.06
N ARG A 245 -21.96 -5.14 3.41
CA ARG A 245 -22.00 -5.62 4.80
C ARG A 245 -20.60 -5.71 5.41
N MET A 246 -19.60 -6.17 4.64
CA MET A 246 -18.20 -6.20 5.08
C MET A 246 -17.64 -4.79 5.30
N LEU A 247 -17.95 -3.82 4.43
CA LEU A 247 -17.57 -2.41 4.63
C LEU A 247 -18.21 -1.81 5.89
N ALA A 248 -19.49 -2.12 6.14
CA ALA A 248 -20.18 -1.70 7.36
C ALA A 248 -19.57 -2.34 8.61
N ALA A 249 -19.28 -3.64 8.60
CA ALA A 249 -18.63 -4.31 9.72
C ALA A 249 -17.22 -3.77 9.98
N ALA A 250 -16.46 -3.48 8.93
CA ALA A 250 -15.16 -2.83 9.05
C ALA A 250 -15.28 -1.46 9.73
N TRP A 251 -16.25 -0.63 9.35
CA TRP A 251 -16.51 0.64 10.03
C TRP A 251 -16.90 0.42 11.50
N GLN A 252 -17.89 -0.43 11.76
CA GLN A 252 -18.47 -0.64 13.08
C GLN A 252 -17.46 -1.14 14.12
N HIS A 253 -16.57 -2.05 13.71
CA HIS A 253 -15.60 -2.70 14.61
C HIS A 253 -14.24 -2.00 14.64
N TRP A 254 -14.03 -0.98 13.82
CA TRP A 254 -12.77 -0.26 13.79
C TRP A 254 -12.61 0.66 15.00
N ASP A 255 -11.52 0.47 15.74
CA ASP A 255 -11.18 1.27 16.89
C ASP A 255 -10.06 2.28 16.55
N PRO A 256 -10.34 3.60 16.48
CA PRO A 256 -9.33 4.61 16.17
C PRO A 256 -8.24 4.73 17.23
N SER A 257 -8.50 4.22 18.45
CA SER A 257 -7.58 4.30 19.57
C SER A 257 -6.57 3.16 19.62
N LYS A 258 -6.78 2.05 18.89
CA LYS A 258 -5.87 0.88 18.84
C LYS A 258 -4.78 1.02 17.78
N PRO A 259 -3.59 0.43 17.98
CA PRO A 259 -2.55 0.43 16.96
C PRO A 259 -2.96 -0.40 15.73
N GLU A 260 -2.28 -0.19 14.60
CA GLU A 260 -2.53 -0.98 13.38
C GLU A 260 -2.46 -2.50 13.69
N HIS A 261 -1.41 -3.01 14.33
CA HIS A 261 -1.21 -4.45 14.52
C HIS A 261 -2.23 -5.18 15.44
N GLU A 262 -3.05 -4.45 16.19
CA GLU A 262 -4.13 -4.99 17.04
C GLU A 262 -5.46 -5.01 16.28
N TYR A 263 -5.46 -5.52 15.04
CA TYR A 263 -6.67 -5.62 14.19
C TYR A 263 -7.78 -6.42 14.88
N ASP A 264 -9.00 -5.87 14.95
CA ASP A 264 -10.18 -6.49 15.58
C ASP A 264 -11.38 -6.62 14.63
N ILE A 265 -11.21 -6.30 13.35
CA ILE A 265 -12.30 -6.37 12.37
C ILE A 265 -12.67 -7.84 12.13
N PRO A 266 -13.92 -8.27 12.41
CA PRO A 266 -14.34 -9.64 12.19
C PRO A 266 -14.72 -9.88 10.72
N VAL A 267 -14.64 -11.13 10.28
CA VAL A 267 -15.27 -11.59 9.04
C VAL A 267 -16.79 -11.59 9.23
N VAL A 268 -17.53 -11.18 8.21
CA VAL A 268 -18.99 -11.33 8.16
C VAL A 268 -19.41 -12.31 7.08
N ASN A 269 -20.45 -13.08 7.37
CA ASN A 269 -21.13 -13.94 6.41
C ASN A 269 -22.00 -13.09 5.45
N ALA A 270 -22.50 -13.73 4.39
CA ALA A 270 -23.33 -13.05 3.40
C ALA A 270 -24.62 -12.45 3.98
N ASP A 271 -25.16 -13.04 5.05
CA ASP A 271 -26.32 -12.54 5.79
C ASP A 271 -26.00 -11.37 6.74
N GLY A 272 -24.72 -11.03 6.91
CA GLY A 272 -24.24 -9.99 7.82
C GLY A 272 -23.96 -10.46 9.25
N SER A 273 -24.14 -11.74 9.56
CA SER A 273 -23.73 -12.30 10.84
C SER A 273 -22.20 -12.37 10.93
N VAL A 274 -21.66 -12.16 12.14
CA VAL A 274 -20.23 -12.35 12.40
C VAL A 274 -19.87 -13.82 12.25
N ALA A 275 -18.86 -14.13 11.44
CA ALA A 275 -18.35 -15.48 11.31
C ALA A 275 -17.64 -15.89 12.61
N ILE A 276 -17.93 -17.09 13.09
CA ILE A 276 -17.37 -17.63 14.33
C ILE A 276 -16.45 -18.79 13.99
N ALA A 277 -15.21 -18.73 14.45
CA ALA A 277 -14.25 -19.83 14.40
C ALA A 277 -14.28 -20.63 15.71
N GLY A 278 -13.98 -21.93 15.64
CA GLY A 278 -13.89 -22.84 16.79
C GLY A 278 -15.12 -23.73 16.98
N ASP A 279 -14.87 -25.02 17.23
CA ASP A 279 -15.92 -26.04 17.30
C ASP A 279 -16.55 -26.20 18.70
N THR A 280 -15.86 -25.72 19.74
CA THR A 280 -16.29 -25.88 21.14
C THR A 280 -16.73 -24.55 21.75
N ARG A 281 -17.58 -24.60 22.78
CA ARG A 281 -18.09 -23.40 23.47
C ARG A 281 -16.98 -22.49 24.03
N GLU A 282 -15.85 -23.09 24.41
CA GLU A 282 -14.68 -22.38 24.96
C GLU A 282 -13.75 -21.81 23.88
N THR A 283 -13.82 -22.31 22.64
CA THR A 283 -12.96 -21.87 21.53
C THR A 283 -13.67 -20.96 20.53
N ARG A 284 -14.99 -20.81 20.66
CA ARG A 284 -15.80 -19.92 19.82
C ARG A 284 -15.37 -18.47 19.96
N SER A 285 -14.82 -17.93 18.89
CA SER A 285 -14.41 -16.53 18.80
C SER A 285 -14.73 -15.97 17.40
N PRO A 286 -14.96 -14.66 17.26
CA PRO A 286 -15.09 -14.04 15.96
C PRO A 286 -13.88 -14.35 15.08
N GLU A 287 -14.12 -14.85 13.88
CA GLU A 287 -13.06 -15.04 12.89
C GLU A 287 -12.51 -13.67 12.49
N ARG A 288 -11.20 -13.49 12.64
CA ARG A 288 -10.53 -12.22 12.30
C ARG A 288 -10.44 -12.07 10.79
N LEU A 289 -10.75 -10.89 10.28
CA LEU A 289 -10.61 -10.58 8.86
C LEU A 289 -9.14 -10.68 8.43
N THR A 290 -8.87 -11.42 7.36
CA THR A 290 -7.56 -11.47 6.70
C THR A 290 -7.63 -10.74 5.36
N GLU A 291 -6.48 -10.29 4.84
CA GLU A 291 -6.41 -9.69 3.50
C GLU A 291 -6.91 -10.70 2.44
N TYR A 292 -6.56 -11.98 2.56
CA TYR A 292 -7.07 -13.04 1.68
C TYR A 292 -8.60 -13.09 1.68
N ARG A 293 -9.21 -13.14 2.87
CA ARG A 293 -10.67 -13.25 3.01
C ARG A 293 -11.37 -12.00 2.49
N LEU A 294 -10.80 -10.82 2.70
CA LEU A 294 -11.32 -9.57 2.13
C LEU A 294 -11.38 -9.62 0.60
N TYR A 295 -10.34 -10.13 -0.06
CA TYR A 295 -10.29 -10.25 -1.52
C TYR A 295 -11.26 -11.31 -2.04
N GLU A 296 -11.43 -12.40 -1.31
CA GLU A 296 -12.43 -13.42 -1.62
C GLU A 296 -13.85 -12.86 -1.55
N ILE A 297 -14.16 -12.08 -0.51
CA ILE A 297 -15.46 -11.40 -0.38
C ILE A 297 -15.65 -10.39 -1.51
N ALA A 298 -14.62 -9.59 -1.84
CA ALA A 298 -14.69 -8.60 -2.90
C ALA A 298 -14.99 -9.22 -4.27
N SER A 299 -14.29 -10.30 -4.62
CA SER A 299 -14.51 -10.97 -5.90
C SER A 299 -14.26 -12.47 -5.82
N PRO A 300 -15.30 -13.26 -5.50
CA PRO A 300 -15.19 -14.72 -5.38
C PRO A 300 -14.67 -15.37 -6.67
N ALA A 301 -15.11 -14.87 -7.82
CA ALA A 301 -14.69 -15.37 -9.13
C ALA A 301 -13.19 -15.11 -9.41
N LYS A 302 -12.70 -13.89 -9.17
CA LYS A 302 -11.27 -13.57 -9.32
C LYS A 302 -10.43 -14.32 -8.29
N ALA A 303 -10.95 -14.49 -7.07
CA ALA A 303 -10.27 -15.26 -6.03
C ALA A 303 -10.12 -16.73 -6.41
N MET A 304 -11.18 -17.36 -6.93
CA MET A 304 -11.12 -18.74 -7.42
C MET A 304 -10.16 -18.88 -8.61
N ALA A 305 -10.23 -17.98 -9.59
CA ALA A 305 -9.29 -17.99 -10.73
C ALA A 305 -7.83 -17.83 -10.29
N GLY A 306 -7.58 -16.92 -9.33
CA GLY A 306 -6.27 -16.72 -8.73
C GLY A 306 -5.78 -17.95 -7.98
N PHE A 307 -6.64 -18.61 -7.20
CA PHE A 307 -6.35 -19.86 -6.51
C PHE A 307 -6.03 -21.00 -7.49
N LEU A 308 -6.80 -21.16 -8.57
CA LEU A 308 -6.52 -22.15 -9.62
C LEU A 308 -5.16 -21.88 -10.29
N LYS A 309 -4.87 -20.62 -10.61
CA LYS A 309 -3.55 -20.23 -11.17
C LYS A 309 -2.40 -20.50 -10.20
N GLN A 310 -2.60 -20.29 -8.91
CA GLN A 310 -1.61 -20.64 -7.88
C GLN A 310 -1.41 -22.16 -7.79
N GLN A 311 -2.49 -22.95 -7.87
CA GLN A 311 -2.37 -24.42 -7.94
C GLN A 311 -1.65 -24.88 -9.20
N GLU A 312 -1.93 -24.29 -10.36
CA GLU A 312 -1.22 -24.59 -11.61
C GLU A 312 0.25 -24.23 -11.51
N ALA A 313 0.59 -23.05 -10.98
CA ALA A 313 1.97 -22.66 -10.73
C ALA A 313 2.67 -23.61 -9.75
N ARG A 314 1.98 -24.06 -8.70
CA ARG A 314 2.48 -25.10 -7.77
C ARG A 314 2.69 -26.42 -8.51
N LYS A 315 1.75 -26.86 -9.33
CA LYS A 315 1.88 -28.09 -10.12
C LYS A 315 3.01 -27.98 -11.14
N ALA A 316 3.22 -26.83 -11.78
CA ALA A 316 4.33 -26.59 -12.69
C ALA A 316 5.68 -26.56 -11.95
N ARG A 317 5.71 -26.02 -10.72
CA ARG A 317 6.90 -26.01 -9.87
C ARG A 317 7.20 -27.39 -9.25
N ASN A 318 6.16 -28.18 -8.98
CA ASN A 318 6.24 -29.52 -8.39
C ASN A 318 6.28 -30.63 -9.44
N GLN A 319 5.96 -30.35 -10.71
CA GLN A 319 6.40 -31.15 -11.84
C GLN A 319 7.91 -31.16 -11.72
N ALA A 320 8.45 -32.35 -11.44
CA ALA A 320 9.86 -32.52 -11.16
C ALA A 320 10.64 -31.91 -12.32
N ALA A 321 11.26 -30.75 -12.08
CA ALA A 321 12.36 -30.29 -12.89
C ALA A 321 13.27 -31.50 -13.03
N THR A 322 13.56 -31.88 -14.28
CA THR A 322 14.47 -32.99 -14.55
C THR A 322 15.75 -32.76 -13.73
N PRO A 323 16.42 -33.80 -13.23
CA PRO A 323 17.70 -33.63 -12.52
C PRO A 323 18.63 -32.62 -13.24
N GLU A 324 18.64 -32.66 -14.56
CA GLU A 324 19.35 -31.77 -15.46
C GLU A 324 18.91 -30.30 -15.36
N ASP A 325 17.60 -30.04 -15.27
CA ASP A 325 17.05 -28.68 -15.07
C ASP A 325 17.38 -28.13 -13.69
N ARG A 326 17.36 -28.98 -12.66
CA ARG A 326 17.73 -28.58 -11.29
C ARG A 326 19.20 -28.22 -11.22
N ASP A 327 20.05 -29.01 -11.85
CA ASP A 327 21.49 -28.78 -11.89
C ASP A 327 21.83 -27.52 -12.68
N ARG A 328 21.19 -27.31 -13.84
CA ARG A 328 21.31 -26.05 -14.59
C ARG A 328 20.91 -24.84 -13.76
N HIS A 329 19.76 -24.90 -13.10
CA HIS A 329 19.28 -23.80 -12.25
C HIS A 329 20.20 -23.54 -11.05
N ASN A 330 20.76 -24.60 -10.44
CA ASN A 330 21.73 -24.46 -9.35
C ASN A 330 23.04 -23.85 -9.83
N ARG A 331 23.53 -24.21 -11.04
CA ARG A 331 24.70 -23.58 -11.66
C ARG A 331 24.49 -22.08 -11.88
N GLU A 332 23.35 -21.69 -12.46
CA GLU A 332 22.97 -20.29 -12.68
C GLU A 332 22.89 -19.51 -11.36
N ARG A 333 22.26 -20.09 -10.34
CA ARG A 333 22.14 -19.48 -9.01
C ARG A 333 23.49 -19.31 -8.32
N LEU A 334 24.37 -20.30 -8.44
CA LEU A 334 25.71 -20.24 -7.86
C LEU A 334 26.54 -19.14 -8.53
N ALA A 335 26.52 -19.07 -9.86
CA ALA A 335 27.21 -18.02 -10.63
C ALA A 335 26.71 -16.63 -10.23
N MET A 336 25.38 -16.42 -10.21
CA MET A 336 24.78 -15.15 -9.81
C MET A 336 25.13 -14.76 -8.37
N ALA A 337 25.13 -15.72 -7.44
CA ALA A 337 25.48 -15.46 -6.05
C ALA A 337 26.95 -15.06 -5.88
N LEU A 338 27.87 -15.67 -6.64
CA LEU A 338 29.30 -15.34 -6.63
C LEU A 338 29.57 -13.95 -7.22
N ASP A 339 28.87 -13.56 -8.29
CA ASP A 339 28.96 -12.21 -8.86
C ASP A 339 28.48 -11.14 -7.87
N ILE A 340 27.31 -11.36 -7.24
CA ILE A 340 26.79 -10.46 -6.21
C ILE A 340 27.77 -10.33 -5.03
N ALA A 341 28.35 -11.46 -4.58
CA ALA A 341 29.32 -11.46 -3.49
C ALA A 341 30.59 -10.69 -3.85
N LYS A 342 31.09 -10.85 -5.08
CA LYS A 342 32.26 -10.12 -5.61
C LYS A 342 32.00 -8.62 -5.70
N ASP A 343 30.84 -8.22 -6.22
CA ASP A 343 30.45 -6.81 -6.32
C ASP A 343 30.32 -6.16 -4.95
N ALA A 344 29.66 -6.85 -4.01
CA ALA A 344 29.53 -6.38 -2.63
C ALA A 344 30.90 -6.25 -1.95
N ALA A 345 31.77 -7.26 -2.06
CA ALA A 345 33.12 -7.19 -1.49
C ALA A 345 33.97 -6.06 -2.10
N THR A 346 33.83 -5.81 -3.40
CA THR A 346 34.52 -4.72 -4.10
C THR A 346 34.00 -3.36 -3.65
N ALA A 347 32.68 -3.22 -3.50
CA ALA A 347 32.06 -2.00 -2.99
C ALA A 347 32.47 -1.70 -1.54
N LEU A 348 32.51 -2.71 -0.67
CA LEU A 348 32.97 -2.57 0.72
C LEU A 348 34.46 -2.20 0.80
N LYS A 349 35.31 -2.82 -0.02
CA LYS A 349 36.74 -2.50 -0.13
C LYS A 349 36.98 -1.05 -0.54
N ASN A 350 36.14 -0.52 -1.44
CA ASN A 350 36.27 0.82 -2.00
C ASN A 350 35.39 1.87 -1.28
N SER A 351 34.75 1.50 -0.16
CA SER A 351 33.85 2.39 0.56
C SER A 351 34.60 3.62 1.09
N PRO A 352 34.18 4.85 0.76
CA PRO A 352 34.80 6.08 1.24
C PRO A 352 34.38 6.43 2.68
N VAL A 353 33.52 5.63 3.31
CA VAL A 353 33.03 5.83 4.66
C VAL A 353 34.17 5.56 5.65
N SER A 354 34.62 6.60 6.35
CA SER A 354 35.66 6.50 7.39
C SER A 354 35.08 5.84 8.67
N PRO A 355 35.62 4.71 9.16
CA PRO A 355 34.97 3.90 10.20
C PRO A 355 35.33 4.36 11.64
N PRO A 356 34.43 4.14 12.64
CA PRO A 356 34.15 2.79 13.15
C PRO A 356 32.67 2.32 13.02
N PRO A 357 32.42 1.01 12.81
CA PRO A 357 33.39 -0.09 12.59
C PRO A 357 33.88 -0.22 11.13
N HIS A 358 34.96 -0.98 10.93
CA HIS A 358 35.63 -1.25 9.63
C HIS A 358 34.61 -1.58 8.50
N PRO A 359 34.87 -1.31 7.21
CA PRO A 359 33.89 -1.53 6.13
C PRO A 359 33.35 -2.95 6.03
N PHE A 360 34.10 -3.94 6.51
CA PHE A 360 33.67 -5.34 6.60
C PHE A 360 33.02 -5.73 7.93
N GLY A 361 32.65 -4.75 8.75
CA GLY A 361 32.04 -4.94 10.06
C GLY A 361 33.05 -5.28 11.16
N MET A 362 32.57 -5.96 12.20
CA MET A 362 33.40 -6.47 13.29
C MET A 362 34.18 -7.72 12.86
N TYR A 363 35.25 -8.06 13.59
CA TYR A 363 36.09 -9.23 13.29
C TYR A 363 35.28 -10.53 13.15
N GLU A 364 34.29 -10.75 14.01
CA GLU A 364 33.42 -11.93 13.97
C GLU A 364 32.59 -12.02 12.68
N GLU A 365 32.12 -10.89 12.16
CA GLU A 365 31.34 -10.81 10.92
C GLU A 365 32.24 -11.07 9.70
N TRP A 366 33.44 -10.50 9.72
CA TRP A 366 34.47 -10.74 8.72
C TRP A 366 34.90 -12.21 8.69
N GLU A 367 35.18 -12.81 9.85
CA GLU A 367 35.65 -14.19 9.96
C GLU A 367 34.58 -15.19 9.48
N ARG A 368 33.32 -14.97 9.84
CA ARG A 368 32.19 -15.78 9.35
C ARG A 368 32.10 -15.71 7.82
N THR A 369 32.15 -14.50 7.26
CA THR A 369 32.04 -14.30 5.80
C THR A 369 33.21 -14.94 5.05
N ARG A 370 34.43 -14.78 5.58
CA ARG A 370 35.64 -15.42 5.05
C ARG A 370 35.54 -16.94 5.04
N ASN A 371 35.11 -17.54 6.16
CA ASN A 371 35.01 -19.00 6.27
C ASN A 371 33.96 -19.57 5.30
N THR A 372 32.82 -18.92 5.14
CA THR A 372 31.81 -19.32 4.16
C THR A 372 32.34 -19.22 2.72
N ALA A 373 33.03 -18.14 2.37
CA ALA A 373 33.65 -18.00 1.05
C ALA A 373 34.72 -19.09 0.79
N HIS A 374 35.50 -19.44 1.81
CA HIS A 374 36.50 -20.50 1.72
C HIS A 374 35.87 -21.88 1.50
N GLN A 375 34.79 -22.22 2.21
CA GLN A 375 34.08 -23.48 2.01
C GLN A 375 33.48 -23.60 0.61
N VAL A 376 32.93 -22.51 0.07
CA VAL A 376 32.41 -22.49 -1.31
C VAL A 376 33.55 -22.73 -2.31
N TYR A 377 34.71 -22.11 -2.09
CA TYR A 377 35.91 -22.33 -2.90
C TYR A 377 36.38 -23.79 -2.85
N GLU A 378 36.47 -24.40 -1.66
CA GLU A 378 36.87 -25.80 -1.51
C GLU A 378 35.91 -26.77 -2.24
N ILE A 379 34.61 -26.51 -2.20
CA ILE A 379 33.60 -27.29 -2.92
C ILE A 379 33.84 -27.20 -4.43
N LEU A 380 34.08 -26.00 -4.96
CA LEU A 380 34.31 -25.78 -6.39
C LEU A 380 35.59 -26.47 -6.88
N VAL A 381 36.68 -26.37 -6.12
CA VAL A 381 37.96 -27.02 -6.46
C VAL A 381 37.83 -28.55 -6.42
N ARG A 382 37.15 -29.08 -5.41
CA ARG A 382 36.96 -30.54 -5.29
C ARG A 382 36.08 -31.11 -6.40
N ALA A 383 35.17 -30.29 -6.94
CA ALA A 383 34.25 -30.67 -7.99
C ALA A 383 34.68 -30.10 -9.37
N GLU A 384 35.97 -29.83 -9.56
CA GLU A 384 36.52 -29.38 -10.84
C GLU A 384 36.20 -30.43 -11.92
N PRO A 385 35.50 -30.06 -13.01
CA PRO A 385 35.20 -30.99 -14.09
C PRO A 385 36.49 -31.38 -14.81
N ASP A 386 36.65 -32.65 -15.16
CA ASP A 386 37.78 -33.13 -15.93
C ASP A 386 37.75 -32.50 -17.34
N PRO A 387 38.79 -31.75 -17.75
CA PRO A 387 38.84 -31.14 -19.08
C PRO A 387 38.84 -32.17 -20.22
N GLU A 388 39.15 -33.44 -19.95
CA GLU A 388 39.17 -34.51 -20.96
C GLU A 388 37.83 -35.28 -21.08
N GLU A 389 36.91 -35.18 -20.13
CA GLU A 389 35.59 -35.84 -20.18
C GLU A 389 34.56 -35.16 -21.13
N GLY A 390 34.94 -34.05 -21.78
CA GLY A 390 34.04 -33.20 -22.55
C GLY A 390 33.80 -33.57 -24.03
N PHE A 391 34.40 -34.63 -24.57
CA PHE A 391 34.25 -34.99 -25.98
C PHE A 391 33.66 -36.39 -26.17
N ILE A 392 32.35 -36.52 -25.97
CA ILE A 392 31.62 -37.66 -26.55
C ILE A 392 31.49 -37.37 -28.05
N SER A 393 32.44 -37.88 -28.84
CA SER A 393 32.28 -38.00 -30.29
C SER A 393 31.00 -38.79 -30.55
N SER A 394 29.93 -38.13 -30.98
CA SER A 394 28.79 -38.80 -31.58
C SER A 394 29.31 -39.53 -32.81
N THR A 395 29.52 -40.84 -32.71
CA THR A 395 29.70 -41.71 -33.87
C THR A 395 28.42 -41.58 -34.69
N ASP A 396 28.51 -40.87 -35.80
CA ASP A 396 27.53 -40.94 -36.87
C ASP A 396 27.37 -42.43 -37.26
N PRO A 397 26.14 -42.90 -37.49
CA PRO A 397 25.93 -44.26 -37.96
C PRO A 397 26.54 -44.38 -39.36
N GLU A 398 27.54 -45.26 -39.50
CA GLU A 398 28.10 -45.64 -40.78
C GLU A 398 26.97 -46.14 -41.71
N GLU A 399 26.87 -45.50 -42.87
CA GLU A 399 26.07 -45.93 -44.00
C GLU A 399 26.58 -47.32 -44.44
N ASP A 400 25.76 -48.36 -44.25
CA ASP A 400 25.93 -49.65 -44.92
C ASP A 400 25.70 -49.48 -46.44
N GLU A 401 26.74 -49.09 -47.17
CA GLU A 401 26.87 -49.35 -48.61
C GLU A 401 28.11 -50.20 -48.85
N ASP A 402 27.91 -51.46 -49.24
CA ASP A 402 28.68 -52.23 -50.24
C ASP A 402 28.19 -53.70 -50.15
N ALA A 403 27.31 -54.17 -51.04
CA ALA A 403 27.54 -54.49 -52.44
C ALA A 403 28.69 -55.50 -52.67
N GLU A 404 28.29 -56.62 -53.28
CA GLU A 404 29.12 -57.57 -54.04
C GLU A 404 30.01 -58.57 -53.27
N HIS A 405 29.48 -59.79 -53.13
CA HIS A 405 30.27 -60.98 -53.37
C HIS A 405 29.59 -61.88 -54.40
N ASP A 406 30.12 -61.83 -55.62
CA ASP A 406 30.09 -62.91 -56.61
C ASP A 406 30.75 -64.17 -56.02
N ASN A 407 30.14 -65.34 -56.27
CA ASN A 407 30.87 -66.56 -56.61
C ASN A 407 29.93 -67.70 -57.07
N ALA A 408 30.21 -68.17 -58.30
CA ALA A 408 30.11 -69.53 -58.85
C ALA A 408 28.75 -70.25 -58.95
#